data_AF-A0A4Q5V588-F1
#
_entry.id   AF-A0A4Q5V588-F1
#
_cell.length_a   1.000
_cell.length_b   1.000
_cell.length_c   1.000
_cell.angle_alpha   90.00
_cell.angle_beta   90.00
_cell.angle_gamma   90.00
#
_symmetry.space_group_name_H-M   'P 1'
#
loop_
_entity.id
_entity.type
_entity.pdbx_description
1 polymer ?
#
loop_
_entity_poly.entity_id
_entity_poly.type
_entity_poly.pdbx_seq_one_letter_code
_entity_poly.pdbx_strand_id
1 'polypeptide(L)'
;MNKVSVGFMICYCSVFFTSCTPSPEKYFDVAVLNSNMLVGFANRSLSREMEMPTARMNTDGKTTAMSRKAVIEDKIVFSKKVLSDIKGLPKSSDANEIISSALKLYGFVIPAYEGDYLKLAEMYDNGAAAEEIRSFDDRLKDKYSGQFQVLFNDLISKGKLYAARHKIEVNWAE
;
A
#
# COMPACT_ATOMS: atom_id res chain seq x y z
N MET A 1 -56.77 29.52 43.79
CA MET A 1 -55.49 28.98 44.29
C MET A 1 -55.01 27.87 43.36
N ASN A 2 -54.01 28.22 42.56
CA ASN A 2 -52.96 27.45 41.87
C ASN A 2 -53.32 26.12 41.16
N LYS A 3 -53.52 26.22 39.84
CA LYS A 3 -53.31 25.10 38.91
C LYS A 3 -51.86 25.12 38.46
N VAL A 4 -51.06 24.16 38.92
CA VAL A 4 -49.67 23.96 38.50
C VAL A 4 -49.67 23.32 37.11
N SER A 5 -49.21 24.05 36.10
CA SER A 5 -48.92 23.50 34.78
C SER A 5 -47.52 22.90 34.80
N VAL A 6 -47.41 21.57 34.72
CA VAL A 6 -46.14 20.86 34.51
C VAL A 6 -45.94 20.73 33.00
N GLY A 7 -45.17 21.64 32.43
CA GLY A 7 -44.72 21.57 31.03
C GLY A 7 -43.59 20.55 30.91
N PHE A 8 -43.86 19.42 30.26
CA PHE A 8 -42.86 18.42 29.91
C PHE A 8 -42.11 18.91 28.66
N MET A 9 -41.00 19.62 28.85
CA MET A 9 -40.14 20.08 27.76
C MET A 9 -39.25 18.92 27.30
N ILE A 10 -39.73 18.19 26.28
CA ILE A 10 -38.97 17.15 25.58
C ILE A 10 -37.88 17.87 24.77
N CYS A 11 -36.67 17.90 25.33
CA CYS A 11 -35.48 18.35 24.64
C CYS A 11 -35.12 17.28 23.59
N TYR A 12 -35.52 17.52 22.34
CA TYR A 12 -35.15 16.71 21.18
C TYR A 12 -33.65 16.94 20.90
N CYS A 13 -32.78 16.22 21.60
CA CYS A 13 -31.37 16.13 21.25
C CYS A 13 -31.25 15.24 20.00
N SER A 14 -31.51 15.82 18.82
CA SER A 14 -31.12 15.25 17.54
C SER A 14 -29.60 15.24 17.45
N VAL A 15 -28.98 14.18 17.97
CA VAL A 15 -27.57 13.89 17.74
C VAL A 15 -27.44 13.53 16.27
N PHE A 16 -27.18 14.52 15.43
CA PHE A 16 -26.75 14.30 14.06
C PHE A 16 -25.38 13.60 14.13
N PHE A 17 -25.37 12.28 14.02
CA PHE A 17 -24.17 11.53 13.65
C PHE A 17 -23.84 11.91 12.20
N THR A 18 -23.19 13.05 12.00
CA THR A 18 -22.49 13.32 10.74
C THR A 18 -21.33 12.35 10.69
N SER A 19 -21.53 11.17 10.08
CA SER A 19 -20.42 10.32 9.70
C SER A 19 -19.56 11.16 8.76
N CYS A 20 -18.40 11.60 9.21
CA CYS A 20 -17.46 12.31 8.36
C CYS A 20 -16.99 11.31 7.31
N THR A 21 -17.63 11.30 6.14
CA THR A 21 -17.17 10.46 5.03
C THR A 21 -15.81 10.99 4.60
N PRO A 22 -14.77 10.14 4.50
CA PRO A 22 -13.47 10.59 4.05
C PRO A 22 -13.57 11.31 2.71
N SER A 23 -12.70 12.30 2.49
CA SER A 23 -12.68 13.01 1.22
C SER A 23 -12.25 12.07 0.08
N PRO A 24 -12.60 12.38 -1.18
CA PRO A 24 -12.12 11.61 -2.33
C PRO A 24 -10.59 11.45 -2.36
N GLU A 25 -9.86 12.50 -2.00
CA GLU A 25 -8.39 12.49 -1.90
C GLU A 25 -7.94 11.43 -0.89
N LYS A 26 -8.61 11.29 0.26
CA LYS A 26 -8.26 10.27 1.24
C LYS A 26 -8.43 8.85 0.68
N TYR A 27 -9.47 8.59 -0.10
CA TYR A 27 -9.63 7.30 -0.79
C TYR A 27 -8.53 7.08 -1.82
N PHE A 28 -8.24 8.10 -2.63
CA PHE A 28 -7.20 8.06 -3.65
C PHE A 28 -5.80 7.83 -3.05
N ASP A 29 -5.44 8.55 -2.00
CA ASP A 29 -4.15 8.43 -1.33
C ASP A 29 -3.92 7.02 -0.78
N VAL A 30 -4.93 6.51 -0.07
CA VAL A 30 -4.83 5.20 0.60
C VAL A 30 -4.84 4.06 -0.41
N ALA A 31 -5.76 4.08 -1.39
CA ALA A 31 -5.94 2.96 -2.32
C ALA A 31 -5.03 3.03 -3.55
N VAL A 32 -4.70 4.22 -4.05
CA VAL A 32 -3.97 4.40 -5.32
C VAL A 32 -2.56 4.90 -5.07
N LEU A 33 -2.37 6.04 -4.41
CA LEU A 33 -1.06 6.71 -4.33
C LEU A 33 0.01 5.85 -3.64
N ASN A 34 -0.35 5.15 -2.57
CA ASN A 34 0.56 4.23 -1.86
C ASN A 34 1.10 3.10 -2.74
N SER A 35 0.42 2.74 -3.84
CA SER A 35 0.90 1.72 -4.76
C SER A 35 2.20 2.12 -5.48
N ASN A 36 2.55 3.40 -5.51
CA ASN A 36 3.83 3.88 -6.03
C ASN A 36 5.03 3.22 -5.32
N MET A 37 4.88 2.84 -4.05
CA MET A 37 5.94 2.13 -3.31
C MET A 37 6.16 0.69 -3.80
N LEU A 38 5.28 0.17 -4.66
CA LEU A 38 5.41 -1.13 -5.31
C LEU A 38 6.08 -1.02 -6.69
N VAL A 39 6.35 0.20 -7.18
CA VAL A 39 7.09 0.41 -8.42
C VAL A 39 8.50 -0.16 -8.24
N GLY A 40 8.78 -1.24 -8.97
CA GLY A 40 10.02 -2.00 -8.81
C GLY A 40 9.78 -3.49 -8.53
N PHE A 41 8.59 -3.85 -8.03
CA PHE A 41 8.24 -5.23 -7.77
C PHE A 41 8.35 -6.10 -9.04
N ALA A 42 8.96 -7.28 -8.88
CA ALA A 42 9.18 -8.24 -9.96
C ALA A 42 9.86 -7.65 -11.22
N ASN A 43 10.72 -6.64 -11.04
CA ASN A 43 11.50 -6.07 -12.13
C ASN A 43 12.93 -5.70 -11.69
N ARG A 44 13.73 -5.21 -12.64
CA ARG A 44 15.16 -4.90 -12.45
C ARG A 44 15.43 -3.85 -11.36
N SER A 45 14.48 -2.98 -11.04
CA SER A 45 14.67 -1.95 -10.02
C SER A 45 14.79 -2.56 -8.63
N LEU A 46 13.96 -3.56 -8.29
CA LEU A 46 14.11 -4.27 -7.02
C LEU A 46 15.41 -5.09 -7.00
N SER A 47 15.79 -5.72 -8.11
CA SER A 47 17.09 -6.39 -8.20
C SER A 47 18.25 -5.44 -7.88
N ARG A 48 18.24 -4.24 -8.47
CA ARG A 48 19.25 -3.20 -8.21
C ARG A 48 19.25 -2.70 -6.78
N GLU A 49 18.07 -2.54 -6.17
CA GLU A 49 17.94 -2.19 -4.75
C GLU A 49 18.54 -3.29 -3.85
N MET A 50 18.38 -4.56 -4.23
CA MET A 50 18.99 -5.68 -3.52
C MET A 50 20.50 -5.77 -3.77
N GLU A 51 21.01 -5.37 -4.93
CA GLU A 51 22.45 -5.30 -5.20
C GLU A 51 23.10 -4.13 -4.44
N MET A 52 22.40 -3.01 -4.30
CA MET A 52 22.86 -1.77 -3.67
C MET A 52 21.82 -1.27 -2.63
N PRO A 53 21.78 -1.87 -1.43
CA PRO A 53 20.74 -1.57 -0.46
C PRO A 53 20.89 -0.15 0.04
N THR A 54 19.73 0.44 0.36
CA THR A 54 19.64 1.74 1.00
C THR A 54 20.43 1.75 2.30
N ALA A 55 21.09 2.88 2.57
CA ALA A 55 21.74 3.08 3.85
C ALA A 55 20.75 3.69 4.85
N ARG A 56 20.81 3.26 6.11
CA ARG A 56 19.99 3.77 7.21
C ARG A 56 20.90 4.41 8.26
N MET A 57 20.45 5.54 8.81
CA MET A 57 21.09 6.15 9.96
C MET A 57 20.71 5.36 11.22
N ASN A 58 21.71 4.86 11.92
CA ASN A 58 21.57 4.17 13.19
C ASN A 58 21.40 5.16 14.34
N THR A 59 21.03 4.65 15.51
CA THR A 59 20.83 5.44 16.74
C THR A 59 22.10 6.15 17.22
N ASP A 60 23.27 5.70 16.79
CA ASP A 60 24.57 6.34 17.05
C ASP A 60 24.93 7.44 16.03
N GLY A 61 24.02 7.78 15.11
CA GLY A 61 24.20 8.79 14.07
C GLY A 61 25.02 8.34 12.86
N LYS A 62 25.49 7.08 12.83
CA LYS A 62 26.23 6.54 11.68
C LYS A 62 25.28 5.99 10.63
N THR A 63 25.64 6.18 9.37
CA THR A 63 24.91 5.61 8.24
C THR A 63 25.56 4.29 7.83
N THR A 64 24.78 3.20 7.84
CA THR A 64 25.23 1.87 7.39
C THR A 64 24.27 1.31 6.34
N ALA A 65 24.81 0.59 5.36
CA ALA A 65 24.00 -0.15 4.40
C ALA A 65 23.08 -1.13 5.14
N MET A 66 21.80 -1.16 4.77
CA MET A 66 20.86 -2.13 5.30
C MET A 66 21.20 -3.54 4.81
N SER A 67 20.89 -4.55 5.62
CA SER A 67 20.80 -5.91 5.09
C SER A 67 19.68 -6.00 4.08
N ARG A 68 19.78 -6.93 3.14
CA ARG A 68 18.74 -7.13 2.12
C ARG A 68 17.46 -7.61 2.78
N LYS A 69 17.58 -8.40 3.84
CA LYS A 69 16.44 -8.82 4.66
C LYS A 69 15.71 -7.61 5.25
N ALA A 70 16.44 -6.64 5.82
CA ALA A 70 15.83 -5.43 6.37
C ALA A 70 15.11 -4.59 5.30
N VAL A 71 15.65 -4.53 4.08
CA VAL A 71 14.99 -3.85 2.94
C VAL A 71 13.65 -4.51 2.62
N ILE A 72 13.60 -5.85 2.52
CA ILE A 72 12.35 -6.57 2.24
C ILE A 72 11.38 -6.49 3.42
N GLU A 73 11.86 -6.57 4.66
CA GLU A 73 11.04 -6.42 5.87
C GLU A 73 10.36 -5.05 5.93
N ASP A 74 11.07 -3.96 5.62
CA ASP A 74 10.48 -2.62 5.54
C ASP A 74 9.35 -2.57 4.49
N LYS A 75 9.55 -3.18 3.32
CA LYS A 75 8.51 -3.27 2.27
C LYS A 75 7.30 -4.10 2.72
N ILE A 76 7.51 -5.18 3.47
CA ILE A 76 6.43 -5.99 4.07
C ILE A 76 5.64 -5.16 5.08
N VAL A 77 6.32 -4.48 6.01
CA VAL A 77 5.69 -3.64 7.04
C VAL A 77 4.85 -2.55 6.40
N PHE A 78 5.43 -1.83 5.43
CA PHE A 78 4.70 -0.79 4.69
C PHE A 78 3.47 -1.38 3.96
N SER A 79 3.65 -2.46 3.22
CA SER A 79 2.57 -3.08 2.44
C SER A 79 1.43 -3.59 3.31
N LYS A 80 1.74 -4.20 4.47
CA LYS A 80 0.73 -4.63 5.45
C LYS A 80 -0.02 -3.45 6.06
N LYS A 81 0.70 -2.37 6.38
CA LYS A 81 0.07 -1.14 6.88
C LYS A 81 -0.91 -0.61 5.84
N VAL A 82 -0.51 -0.48 4.58
CA VAL A 82 -1.40 0.01 3.51
C VAL A 82 -2.60 -0.93 3.32
N LEU A 83 -2.40 -2.25 3.32
CA LEU A 83 -3.50 -3.21 3.25
C LEU A 83 -4.50 -3.02 4.41
N SER A 84 -4.00 -2.79 5.62
CA SER A 84 -4.83 -2.49 6.79
C SER A 84 -5.59 -1.17 6.61
N ASP A 85 -4.92 -0.13 6.14
CA ASP A 85 -5.52 1.19 5.90
C ASP A 85 -6.64 1.10 4.84
N ILE A 86 -6.43 0.33 3.75
CA ILE A 86 -7.45 0.10 2.71
C ILE A 86 -8.66 -0.64 3.30
N LYS A 87 -8.43 -1.67 4.14
CA LYS A 87 -9.51 -2.40 4.81
C LYS A 87 -10.28 -1.54 5.82
N GLY A 88 -9.62 -0.51 6.36
CA GLY A 88 -10.21 0.46 7.29
C GLY A 88 -10.99 1.58 6.61
N LEU A 89 -10.93 1.71 5.28
CA LEU A 89 -11.73 2.69 4.55
C LEU A 89 -13.23 2.37 4.67
N PRO A 90 -14.10 3.36 4.94
CA PRO A 90 -15.54 3.16 4.92
C PRO A 90 -16.01 2.65 3.55
N LYS A 91 -17.12 1.90 3.55
CA LYS A 91 -17.74 1.46 2.30
C LYS A 91 -18.18 2.68 1.49
N SER A 92 -17.80 2.73 0.23
CA SER A 92 -18.18 3.77 -0.72
C SER A 92 -18.45 3.11 -2.07
N SER A 93 -19.65 3.33 -2.63
CA SER A 93 -19.99 2.84 -3.97
C SER A 93 -19.12 3.48 -5.04
N ASP A 94 -18.74 4.74 -4.85
CA ASP A 94 -17.92 5.53 -5.78
C ASP A 94 -16.43 5.13 -5.73
N ALA A 95 -15.89 4.82 -4.55
CA ALA A 95 -14.50 4.37 -4.40
C ALA A 95 -14.31 2.83 -4.46
N ASN A 96 -15.40 2.07 -4.63
CA ASN A 96 -15.36 0.60 -4.53
C ASN A 96 -14.36 -0.05 -5.50
N GLU A 97 -14.24 0.50 -6.71
CA GLU A 97 -13.36 -0.05 -7.74
C GLU A 97 -11.87 0.09 -7.38
N ILE A 98 -11.44 1.27 -6.90
CA ILE A 98 -10.06 1.49 -6.49
C ILE A 98 -9.72 0.69 -5.22
N ILE A 99 -10.65 0.62 -4.25
CA ILE A 99 -10.49 -0.18 -3.03
C ILE A 99 -10.32 -1.66 -3.39
N SER A 100 -11.22 -2.20 -4.21
CA SER A 100 -11.22 -3.62 -4.59
C SER A 100 -9.95 -4.01 -5.36
N SER A 101 -9.48 -3.12 -6.25
CA SER A 101 -8.28 -3.36 -7.05
C SER A 101 -7.01 -3.26 -6.19
N ALA A 102 -6.95 -2.31 -5.26
CA ALA A 102 -5.85 -2.19 -4.31
C ALA A 102 -5.77 -3.39 -3.37
N LEU A 103 -6.90 -3.89 -2.84
CA LEU A 103 -6.94 -5.10 -2.02
C LEU A 103 -6.36 -6.32 -2.75
N LYS A 104 -6.68 -6.48 -4.04
CA LYS A 104 -6.13 -7.57 -4.87
C LYS A 104 -4.63 -7.41 -5.08
N LEU A 105 -4.17 -6.19 -5.40
CA LEU A 105 -2.75 -5.90 -5.62
C LEU A 105 -1.92 -6.20 -4.36
N TYR A 106 -2.29 -5.62 -3.21
CA TYR A 106 -1.55 -5.84 -1.96
C TYR A 106 -1.69 -7.28 -1.46
N GLY A 107 -2.85 -7.92 -1.66
CA GLY A 107 -3.04 -9.34 -1.34
C GLY A 107 -2.16 -10.28 -2.16
N PHE A 108 -1.75 -9.87 -3.37
CA PHE A 108 -0.81 -10.62 -4.21
C PHE A 108 0.65 -10.36 -3.83
N VAL A 109 1.01 -9.10 -3.57
CA VAL A 109 2.40 -8.70 -3.32
C VAL A 109 2.91 -9.11 -1.94
N ILE A 110 2.10 -9.02 -0.89
CA ILE A 110 2.55 -9.30 0.48
C ILE A 110 3.06 -10.76 0.63
N PRO A 111 2.33 -11.81 0.20
CA PRO A 111 2.83 -13.17 0.27
C PRO A 111 4.10 -13.41 -0.55
N ALA A 112 4.25 -12.72 -1.69
CA ALA A 112 5.48 -12.81 -2.48
C ALA A 112 6.68 -12.21 -1.72
N TYR A 113 6.47 -11.08 -1.02
CA TYR A 113 7.50 -10.52 -0.16
C TYR A 113 7.86 -11.43 1.01
N GLU A 114 6.85 -11.93 1.74
CA GLU A 114 7.03 -12.77 2.92
C GLU A 114 7.62 -14.16 2.62
N GLY A 115 7.49 -14.62 1.38
CA GLY A 115 8.07 -15.89 0.94
C GLY A 115 9.35 -15.68 0.12
N ASP A 116 9.17 -15.59 -1.19
CA ASP A 116 10.27 -15.69 -2.14
C ASP A 116 11.27 -14.54 -2.05
N TYR A 117 10.83 -13.31 -1.80
CA TYR A 117 11.78 -12.20 -1.68
C TYR A 117 12.55 -12.20 -0.35
N LEU A 118 11.96 -12.64 0.76
CA LEU A 118 12.74 -12.86 1.99
C LEU A 118 13.80 -13.95 1.77
N LYS A 119 13.46 -15.02 1.04
CA LYS A 119 14.44 -16.04 0.68
C LYS A 119 15.56 -15.48 -0.22
N LEU A 120 15.23 -14.69 -1.24
CA LEU A 120 16.24 -14.02 -2.07
C LEU A 120 17.12 -13.10 -1.23
N ALA A 121 16.53 -12.35 -0.29
CA ALA A 121 17.26 -11.48 0.62
C ALA A 121 18.28 -12.24 1.48
N GLU A 122 17.87 -13.40 2.02
CA GLU A 122 18.74 -14.27 2.80
C GLU A 122 19.89 -14.84 1.94
N MET A 123 19.67 -15.12 0.65
CA MET A 123 20.75 -15.53 -0.26
C MET A 123 21.80 -14.44 -0.43
N TYR A 124 21.38 -13.17 -0.57
CA TYR A 124 22.32 -12.04 -0.61
C TYR A 124 23.08 -11.89 0.70
N ASP A 125 22.38 -11.88 1.82
CA ASP A 125 22.98 -11.62 3.13
C ASP A 125 23.92 -12.75 3.57
N ASN A 126 23.67 -14.00 3.14
CA ASN A 126 24.53 -15.15 3.40
C ASN A 126 25.68 -15.34 2.40
N GLY A 127 25.79 -14.48 1.39
CA GLY A 127 26.87 -14.56 0.40
C GLY A 127 26.75 -15.74 -0.56
N ALA A 128 25.54 -16.12 -0.95
CA ALA A 128 25.32 -17.13 -1.99
C ALA A 128 26.01 -16.74 -3.32
N ALA A 129 26.28 -17.73 -4.17
CA ALA A 129 26.95 -17.48 -5.44
C ALA A 129 26.12 -16.55 -6.33
N ALA A 130 26.78 -15.61 -7.02
CA ALA A 130 26.10 -14.60 -7.85
C ALA A 130 25.19 -15.22 -8.93
N GLU A 131 25.59 -16.37 -9.49
CA GLU A 131 24.76 -17.10 -10.46
C GLU A 131 23.48 -17.67 -9.84
N GLU A 132 23.58 -18.18 -8.61
CA GLU A 132 22.43 -18.72 -7.88
C GLU A 132 21.42 -17.61 -7.55
N ILE A 133 21.93 -16.46 -7.11
CA ILE A 133 21.13 -15.26 -6.83
C ILE A 133 20.42 -14.78 -8.10
N ARG A 134 21.14 -14.64 -9.22
CA ARG A 134 20.55 -14.20 -10.50
C ARG A 134 19.50 -15.17 -11.00
N SER A 135 19.80 -16.47 -11.00
CA SER A 135 18.85 -17.51 -11.39
C SER A 135 17.59 -17.50 -10.53
N PHE A 136 17.73 -17.27 -9.22
CA PHE A 136 16.58 -17.15 -8.32
C PHE A 136 15.75 -15.90 -8.62
N ASP A 137 16.39 -14.75 -8.76
CA ASP A 137 15.74 -13.47 -9.06
C ASP A 137 15.00 -13.50 -10.43
N ASP A 138 15.60 -14.10 -11.46
CA ASP A 138 14.95 -14.25 -12.76
C ASP A 138 13.70 -15.13 -12.70
N ARG A 139 13.72 -16.23 -11.93
CA ARG A 139 12.51 -17.02 -11.66
C ARG A 139 11.43 -16.22 -10.95
N LEU A 140 11.79 -15.28 -10.06
CA LEU A 140 10.80 -14.43 -9.40
C LEU A 140 10.15 -13.46 -10.40
N LYS A 141 10.96 -12.87 -11.29
CA LYS A 141 10.44 -12.00 -12.37
C LYS A 141 9.48 -12.78 -13.26
N ASP A 142 9.85 -13.98 -13.69
CA ASP A 142 8.98 -14.83 -14.52
C ASP A 142 7.67 -15.18 -13.80
N LYS A 143 7.77 -15.51 -12.50
CA LYS A 143 6.61 -15.89 -11.69
C LYS A 143 5.64 -14.75 -11.42
N TYR A 144 6.16 -13.54 -11.17
CA TYR A 144 5.36 -12.47 -10.57
C TYR A 144 5.10 -11.26 -11.49
N SER A 145 5.96 -10.97 -12.46
CA SER A 145 5.91 -9.72 -13.24
C SER A 145 4.61 -9.54 -14.02
N GLY A 146 4.16 -10.59 -14.74
CA GLY A 146 2.96 -10.52 -15.56
C GLY A 146 1.69 -10.25 -14.73
N GLN A 147 1.48 -11.02 -13.66
CA GLN A 147 0.32 -10.83 -12.80
C GLN A 147 0.39 -9.50 -12.03
N PHE A 148 1.57 -9.10 -11.56
CA PHE A 148 1.77 -7.78 -10.97
C PHE A 148 1.35 -6.67 -11.93
N GLN A 149 1.84 -6.69 -13.17
CA GLN A 149 1.54 -5.66 -14.16
C GLN A 149 0.04 -5.57 -14.45
N VAL A 150 -0.66 -6.70 -14.55
CA VAL A 150 -2.13 -6.71 -14.72
C VAL A 150 -2.81 -6.04 -13.54
N LEU A 151 -2.48 -6.42 -12.30
CA LEU A 151 -3.12 -5.87 -11.10
C LEU A 151 -2.78 -4.39 -10.87
N PHE A 152 -1.52 -4.02 -11.11
CA PHE A 152 -1.04 -2.65 -10.97
C PHE A 152 -1.69 -1.74 -12.01
N ASN A 153 -1.70 -2.13 -13.29
CA ASN A 153 -2.32 -1.34 -14.36
C ASN A 153 -3.83 -1.21 -14.17
N ASP A 154 -4.50 -2.24 -13.67
CA ASP A 154 -5.92 -2.19 -13.33
C ASP A 154 -6.20 -1.13 -12.24
N LEU A 155 -5.42 -1.13 -11.16
CA LEU A 155 -5.51 -0.11 -10.11
C LEU A 155 -5.24 1.29 -10.64
N ILE A 156 -4.16 1.49 -11.40
CA ILE A 156 -3.77 2.80 -11.95
C ILE A 156 -4.84 3.32 -12.92
N SER A 157 -5.40 2.46 -13.78
CA SER A 157 -6.44 2.86 -14.73
C SER A 157 -7.70 3.33 -14.02
N LYS A 158 -8.14 2.60 -12.98
CA LYS A 158 -9.28 3.01 -12.13
C LYS A 158 -8.96 4.25 -11.31
N GLY A 159 -7.73 4.38 -10.83
CA GLY A 159 -7.24 5.56 -10.14
C GLY A 159 -7.30 6.81 -11.00
N LYS A 160 -6.89 6.73 -12.28
CA LYS A 160 -7.03 7.83 -13.25
C LYS A 160 -8.47 8.27 -13.43
N LEU A 161 -9.40 7.32 -13.60
CA LEU A 161 -10.83 7.60 -13.72
C LEU A 161 -11.38 8.24 -12.44
N TYR A 162 -10.99 7.73 -11.27
CA TYR A 162 -11.40 8.29 -9.97
C TYR A 162 -10.90 9.72 -9.80
N ALA A 163 -9.60 9.96 -10.00
CA ALA A 163 -8.99 11.28 -9.90
C ALA A 163 -9.68 12.30 -10.82
N ALA A 164 -9.96 11.93 -12.07
CA ALA A 164 -10.66 12.79 -13.02
C ALA A 164 -12.07 13.17 -12.55
N ARG A 165 -12.86 12.21 -12.03
CA ARG A 165 -14.22 12.48 -11.51
C ARG A 165 -14.21 13.44 -10.32
N HIS A 166 -13.19 13.34 -9.47
CA HIS A 166 -13.08 14.14 -8.25
C HIS A 166 -12.19 15.38 -8.38
N LYS A 167 -11.65 15.64 -9.58
CA LYS A 167 -10.73 16.76 -9.85
C LYS A 167 -9.47 16.72 -8.97
N ILE A 168 -8.98 15.52 -8.68
CA ILE A 168 -7.72 15.32 -7.96
C ILE A 168 -6.58 15.53 -8.97
N GLU A 169 -5.73 16.53 -8.72
CA GLU A 169 -4.56 16.80 -9.54
C GLU A 169 -3.48 15.75 -9.27
N VAL A 170 -3.10 15.00 -10.30
CA VAL A 170 -2.10 13.93 -10.20
C VAL A 170 -1.13 14.07 -11.36
N ASN A 171 0.16 14.07 -11.06
CA ASN A 171 1.20 13.97 -12.06
C ASN A 171 1.46 12.49 -12.38
N TRP A 172 0.91 12.02 -13.49
CA TRP A 172 1.13 10.66 -13.95
C TRP A 172 2.47 10.59 -14.70
N ALA A 173 3.30 9.61 -14.38
CA ALA A 173 4.44 9.29 -15.23
C ALA A 173 3.89 8.79 -16.58
N GLU A 174 4.04 9.61 -17.62
CA GLU A 174 3.75 9.27 -19.03
C GLU A 174 4.95 8.59 -19.70
#